data_AF-A0A6I2TVY7-F1
#
_entry.id   AF-A0A6I2TVY7-F1
#
_cell.length_a   1.000
_cell.length_b   1.000
_cell.length_c   1.000
_cell.angle_alpha   90.00
_cell.angle_beta   90.00
_cell.angle_gamma   90.00
#
_symmetry.space_group_name_H-M   'P 1'
#
loop_
_entity.id
_entity.type
_entity.pdbx_description
1 polymer ?
#
loop_
_entity_poly.entity_id
_entity_poly.type
_entity_poly.pdbx_seq_one_letter_code
_entity_poly.pdbx_strand_id
1 'polypeptide(L)'
;MKRIIKYGIMAWLLLFFSGSLLMAAVPGDFNPSNPPEPMANFKVVTKCSTNAYTSGDGTYASGSEVYISTSANDINYQFAYWLKDGIKYTEDQYFTYIVGKESVTFEAVYDFVPVNPAEPSASNAYRVYLESSPKGCCSFNRASGAKEEAGNYLEIAVYPKQGYEFLGWFDNGKKIGSSQTFYYFMPTKEVTLTARFEYNPTNPDEPNGTGQTGVSNNSAGDVNNDGVINTSDAVLLTNHYVEGTTSEISSSVADLNSDGVINTTDAVLLINKYVNGSK
;
A
#
# COMPACT_ATOMS: atom_id res chain seq x y z
N MET A 1 -60.07 8.63 30.30
CA MET A 1 -58.80 8.10 29.77
C MET A 1 -58.85 8.10 28.25
N LYS A 2 -57.82 8.65 27.62
CA LYS A 2 -57.35 8.53 26.22
C LYS A 2 -58.28 8.91 25.04
N ARG A 3 -57.81 9.93 24.33
CA ARG A 3 -58.18 10.50 23.01
C ARG A 3 -57.90 9.53 21.85
N ILE A 4 -58.53 9.72 20.68
CA ILE A 4 -57.94 10.36 19.46
C ILE A 4 -58.96 10.40 18.29
N ILE A 5 -58.86 11.50 17.54
CA ILE A 5 -59.70 12.09 16.48
C ILE A 5 -59.47 11.44 15.10
N LYS A 6 -60.47 11.42 14.21
CA LYS A 6 -60.28 11.61 12.76
C LYS A 6 -61.42 12.42 12.13
N TYR A 7 -61.04 13.43 11.35
CA TYR A 7 -61.87 14.38 10.62
C TYR A 7 -62.50 13.75 9.36
N GLY A 8 -63.74 14.14 9.06
CA GLY A 8 -64.45 13.81 7.83
C GLY A 8 -64.81 15.06 7.01
N ILE A 9 -64.53 14.96 5.71
CA ILE A 9 -65.43 15.23 4.57
C ILE A 9 -65.90 16.69 4.30
N MET A 10 -65.53 17.13 3.09
CA MET A 10 -66.20 18.04 2.14
C MET A 10 -66.26 19.55 2.40
N ALA A 11 -65.72 20.30 1.43
CA ALA A 11 -66.32 21.55 0.97
C ALA A 11 -66.22 21.64 -0.57
N TRP A 12 -67.40 21.59 -1.19
CA TRP A 12 -67.66 22.03 -2.57
C TRP A 12 -67.47 23.55 -2.68
N LEU A 13 -67.09 24.04 -3.86
CA LEU A 13 -67.64 25.31 -4.34
C LEU A 13 -67.96 25.23 -5.83
N LEU A 14 -69.26 25.28 -6.10
CA LEU A 14 -69.91 25.43 -7.39
C LEU A 14 -70.52 26.85 -7.42
N LEU A 15 -70.78 27.36 -8.62
CA LEU A 15 -71.63 28.50 -8.98
C LEU A 15 -70.92 29.87 -9.06
N PHE A 16 -71.22 30.76 -10.01
CA PHE A 16 -72.52 31.05 -10.64
C PHE A 16 -72.42 31.48 -12.11
N PHE A 17 -73.34 30.95 -12.92
CA PHE A 17 -73.93 31.66 -14.05
C PHE A 17 -75.16 32.41 -13.51
N SER A 18 -75.22 33.73 -13.68
CA SER A 18 -76.49 34.46 -13.78
C SER A 18 -76.25 35.83 -14.38
N GLY A 19 -76.76 36.06 -15.59
CA GLY A 19 -76.87 37.38 -16.17
C GLY A 19 -78.05 38.16 -15.60
N SER A 20 -77.96 39.50 -15.64
CA SER A 20 -78.95 40.43 -16.21
C SER A 20 -78.59 41.89 -15.90
N LEU A 21 -78.23 42.62 -16.96
CA LEU A 21 -78.60 44.00 -17.33
C LEU A 21 -78.63 45.15 -16.29
N LEU A 22 -77.80 46.18 -16.55
CA LEU A 22 -78.18 47.61 -16.51
C LEU A 22 -77.23 48.41 -17.45
N MET A 23 -77.81 49.27 -18.30
CA MET A 23 -77.20 49.91 -19.48
C MET A 23 -76.24 51.08 -19.18
N ALA A 24 -75.23 51.26 -20.03
CA ALA A 24 -74.87 52.54 -20.66
C ALA A 24 -74.06 52.28 -21.95
N ALA A 25 -74.40 53.00 -23.02
CA ALA A 25 -74.05 52.69 -24.41
C ALA A 25 -72.64 53.13 -24.86
N VAL A 26 -72.01 52.32 -25.72
CA VAL A 26 -71.16 52.75 -26.86
C VAL A 26 -71.31 51.69 -27.97
N PRO A 27 -71.63 52.04 -29.24
CA PRO A 27 -71.75 51.08 -30.32
C PRO A 27 -70.36 50.79 -30.90
N GLY A 28 -69.72 49.74 -30.41
CA GLY A 28 -68.63 49.07 -31.09
C GLY A 28 -68.99 47.59 -31.17
N ASP A 29 -68.93 47.01 -32.36
CA ASP A 29 -69.13 45.57 -32.57
C ASP A 29 -68.15 44.79 -31.68
N PHE A 30 -68.63 44.37 -30.51
CA PHE A 30 -67.87 43.52 -29.61
C PHE A 30 -67.87 42.11 -30.21
N ASN A 31 -66.88 41.84 -31.04
CA ASN A 31 -66.55 40.50 -31.50
C ASN A 31 -65.34 40.00 -30.70
N PRO A 32 -65.52 39.39 -29.52
CA PRO A 32 -64.40 38.80 -28.82
C PRO A 32 -63.86 37.69 -29.71
N SER A 33 -62.57 37.75 -30.04
CA SER A 33 -61.89 36.60 -30.63
C SER A 33 -62.17 35.41 -29.73
N ASN A 34 -62.48 34.26 -30.35
CA ASN A 34 -62.72 33.03 -29.60
C ASN A 34 -61.53 32.84 -28.64
N PRO A 35 -61.75 32.54 -27.35
CA PRO A 35 -60.66 32.29 -26.42
C PRO A 35 -59.70 31.28 -27.05
N PRO A 36 -58.37 31.43 -26.89
CA PRO A 36 -57.43 30.43 -27.36
C PRO A 36 -57.92 29.05 -26.91
N GLU A 37 -58.12 28.13 -27.86
CA GLU A 37 -58.59 26.78 -27.51
C GLU A 37 -57.63 26.21 -26.46
N PRO A 38 -58.15 25.60 -25.36
CA PRO A 38 -57.27 24.98 -24.38
C PRO A 38 -56.38 23.99 -25.11
N MET A 39 -55.06 24.18 -25.02
CA MET A 39 -54.11 23.31 -25.69
C MET A 39 -54.34 21.89 -25.19
N ALA A 40 -54.74 21.00 -26.10
CA ALA A 40 -54.96 19.61 -25.75
C ALA A 40 -53.66 19.00 -25.21
N ASN A 41 -53.76 18.24 -24.11
CA ASN A 41 -52.63 17.57 -23.49
C ASN A 41 -52.48 16.15 -24.05
N PHE A 42 -51.26 15.75 -24.37
CA PHE A 42 -50.91 14.44 -24.92
C PHE A 42 -49.86 13.76 -24.07
N LYS A 43 -49.90 12.42 -24.06
CA LYS A 43 -48.98 11.61 -23.28
C LYS A 43 -47.72 11.34 -24.09
N VAL A 44 -46.56 11.54 -23.47
CA VAL A 44 -45.29 11.00 -23.93
C VAL A 44 -44.94 9.85 -23.01
N VAL A 45 -44.76 8.65 -23.55
CA VAL A 45 -44.38 7.47 -22.79
C VAL A 45 -42.97 7.07 -23.22
N THR A 46 -42.07 6.86 -22.26
CA THR A 46 -40.77 6.27 -22.54
C THR A 46 -40.68 4.86 -21.96
N LYS A 47 -40.02 3.96 -22.69
CA LYS A 47 -39.79 2.56 -22.32
C LYS A 47 -38.36 2.17 -22.67
N CYS A 48 -37.81 1.18 -21.97
CA CYS A 48 -36.52 0.57 -22.29
C CYS A 48 -36.50 -0.89 -21.82
N SER A 49 -35.48 -1.63 -22.24
CA SER A 49 -35.21 -2.99 -21.77
C SER A 49 -34.86 -3.02 -20.27
N THR A 50 -34.92 -4.22 -19.67
CA THR A 50 -34.35 -4.45 -18.34
C THR A 50 -32.87 -4.01 -18.34
N ASN A 51 -32.45 -3.29 -17.30
CA ASN A 51 -31.10 -2.69 -17.15
C ASN A 51 -30.86 -1.37 -17.88
N ALA A 52 -31.89 -0.59 -18.20
CA ALA A 52 -31.75 0.81 -18.60
C ALA A 52 -32.75 1.70 -17.84
N TYR A 53 -32.56 3.02 -17.92
CA TYR A 53 -33.54 4.01 -17.50
C TYR A 53 -33.83 4.98 -18.64
N THR A 54 -35.02 5.56 -18.63
CA THR A 54 -35.46 6.58 -19.58
C THR A 54 -36.02 7.79 -18.83
N SER A 55 -35.96 8.97 -19.46
CA SER A 55 -36.54 10.21 -18.95
C SER A 55 -37.49 10.85 -19.96
N GLY A 56 -38.42 11.69 -19.49
CA GLY A 56 -39.32 12.47 -20.35
C GLY A 56 -40.71 11.84 -20.53
N ASP A 57 -41.07 10.85 -19.70
CA ASP A 57 -42.46 10.40 -19.60
C ASP A 57 -43.32 11.44 -18.90
N GLY A 58 -44.55 11.63 -19.38
CA GLY A 58 -45.47 12.60 -18.79
C GLY A 58 -46.64 12.95 -19.69
N THR A 59 -47.40 13.94 -19.26
CA THR A 59 -48.54 14.52 -19.99
C THR A 59 -48.25 15.99 -20.22
N TYR A 60 -48.25 16.42 -21.47
CA TYR A 60 -47.76 17.74 -21.89
C TYR A 60 -48.76 18.39 -22.85
N ALA A 61 -48.86 19.73 -22.82
CA ALA A 61 -49.65 20.45 -23.81
C ALA A 61 -49.03 20.30 -25.20
N SER A 62 -49.87 20.23 -26.24
CA SER A 62 -49.40 20.27 -27.63
C SER A 62 -48.47 21.48 -27.86
N GLY A 63 -47.42 21.31 -28.65
CA GLY A 63 -46.39 22.33 -28.88
C GLY A 63 -45.34 22.47 -27.76
N SER A 64 -45.50 21.79 -26.60
CA SER A 64 -44.46 21.79 -25.55
C SER A 64 -43.22 21.00 -25.99
N GLU A 65 -42.05 21.43 -25.55
CA GLU A 65 -40.79 20.70 -25.72
C GLU A 65 -40.52 19.77 -24.53
N VAL A 66 -40.11 18.54 -24.81
CA VAL A 66 -39.79 17.50 -23.83
C VAL A 66 -38.41 16.95 -24.13
N TYR A 67 -37.50 17.03 -23.15
CA TYR A 67 -36.18 16.40 -23.24
C TYR A 67 -36.27 14.92 -22.87
N ILE A 68 -35.92 14.06 -23.83
CA ILE A 68 -35.94 12.60 -23.69
C ILE A 68 -34.52 12.09 -23.73
N SER A 69 -34.16 11.23 -22.78
CA SER A 69 -32.84 10.61 -22.69
C SER A 69 -32.93 9.21 -22.11
N THR A 70 -31.86 8.44 -22.30
CA THR A 70 -31.74 7.09 -21.74
C THR A 70 -30.30 6.79 -21.34
N SER A 71 -30.11 5.87 -20.41
CA SER A 71 -28.80 5.30 -20.11
C SER A 71 -28.92 3.86 -19.63
N ALA A 72 -27.88 3.09 -19.88
CA ALA A 72 -27.76 1.73 -19.36
C ALA A 72 -27.31 1.75 -17.89
N ASN A 73 -27.79 0.76 -17.14
CA ASN A 73 -27.33 0.42 -15.79
C ASN A 73 -26.26 -0.69 -15.80
N ASP A 74 -26.03 -1.32 -16.95
CA ASP A 74 -25.04 -2.37 -17.15
C ASP A 74 -24.10 -1.97 -18.29
N ILE A 75 -22.80 -2.01 -18.02
CA ILE A 75 -21.74 -1.63 -18.95
C ILE A 75 -21.71 -2.50 -20.20
N ASN A 76 -22.26 -3.71 -20.14
CA ASN A 76 -22.36 -4.62 -21.27
C ASN A 76 -23.50 -4.29 -22.23
N TYR A 77 -24.25 -3.21 -21.99
CA TYR A 77 -25.34 -2.77 -22.86
C TYR A 77 -25.05 -1.38 -23.43
N GLN A 78 -25.01 -1.29 -24.76
CA GLN A 78 -24.81 -0.04 -25.47
C GLN A 78 -26.11 0.41 -26.11
N PHE A 79 -26.45 1.69 -25.98
CA PHE A 79 -27.62 2.26 -26.63
C PHE A 79 -27.46 2.18 -28.15
N ALA A 80 -28.48 1.65 -28.83
CA ALA A 80 -28.49 1.49 -30.27
C ALA A 80 -29.33 2.58 -30.95
N TYR A 81 -30.61 2.67 -30.61
CA TYR A 81 -31.54 3.65 -31.18
C TYR A 81 -32.85 3.74 -30.39
N TRP A 82 -33.63 4.78 -30.68
CA TRP A 82 -35.02 4.93 -30.24
C TRP A 82 -35.99 4.47 -31.33
N LEU A 83 -37.05 3.76 -30.93
CA LEU A 83 -38.26 3.60 -31.72
C LEU A 83 -39.29 4.64 -31.29
N LYS A 84 -40.00 5.26 -32.23
CA LYS A 84 -41.21 6.04 -32.01
C LYS A 84 -42.40 5.27 -32.57
N ASP A 85 -43.31 4.86 -31.69
CA ASP A 85 -44.50 4.07 -32.04
C ASP A 85 -44.15 2.82 -32.88
N GLY A 86 -43.03 2.17 -32.54
CA GLY A 86 -42.53 0.95 -33.20
C GLY A 86 -41.65 1.18 -34.43
N ILE A 87 -41.45 2.43 -34.87
CA ILE A 87 -40.60 2.76 -36.04
C ILE A 87 -39.32 3.43 -35.58
N LYS A 88 -38.16 3.03 -36.11
CA LYS A 88 -36.85 3.65 -35.79
C LYS A 88 -36.91 5.16 -36.00
N TYR A 89 -36.51 5.91 -34.98
CA TYR A 89 -36.65 7.36 -34.90
C TYR A 89 -35.29 8.08 -34.90
N THR A 90 -34.38 7.76 -33.97
CA THR A 90 -33.04 8.36 -33.92
C THR A 90 -32.02 7.42 -33.27
N GLU A 91 -30.75 7.62 -33.60
CA GLU A 91 -29.57 6.99 -32.96
C GLU A 91 -28.92 7.92 -31.93
N ASP A 92 -29.46 9.13 -31.73
CA ASP A 92 -29.04 10.02 -30.66
C ASP A 92 -29.59 9.52 -29.32
N GLN A 93 -28.70 9.31 -28.35
CA GLN A 93 -29.07 8.80 -27.03
C GLN A 93 -30.03 9.75 -26.27
N TYR A 94 -30.05 11.03 -26.66
CA TYR A 94 -30.95 12.05 -26.14
C TYR A 94 -31.42 12.99 -27.24
N PHE A 95 -32.63 13.52 -27.10
CA PHE A 95 -33.22 14.47 -28.05
C PHE A 95 -34.33 15.29 -27.39
N THR A 96 -34.67 16.43 -28.00
CA THR A 96 -35.85 17.24 -27.63
C THR A 96 -37.00 16.92 -28.58
N TYR A 97 -38.18 16.63 -28.03
CA TYR A 97 -39.40 16.34 -28.78
C TYR A 97 -40.45 17.44 -28.59
N ILE A 98 -41.02 17.93 -29.69
CA ILE A 98 -42.17 18.85 -29.66
C ILE A 98 -43.46 18.02 -29.69
N VAL A 99 -44.30 18.18 -28.67
CA VAL A 99 -45.51 17.38 -28.48
C VAL A 99 -46.53 17.68 -29.58
N GLY A 100 -46.87 16.65 -30.36
CA GLY A 100 -47.87 16.75 -31.43
C GLY A 100 -49.31 16.87 -30.95
N LYS A 101 -50.24 16.39 -31.79
CA LYS A 101 -51.68 16.28 -31.47
C LYS A 101 -52.12 14.86 -31.13
N GLU A 102 -51.16 13.98 -30.82
CA GLU A 102 -51.38 12.58 -30.48
C GLU A 102 -50.37 12.15 -29.40
N SER A 103 -50.74 11.14 -28.61
CA SER A 103 -49.83 10.55 -27.63
C SER A 103 -48.84 9.62 -28.32
N VAL A 104 -47.59 9.61 -27.88
CA VAL A 104 -46.51 8.86 -28.50
C VAL A 104 -45.77 7.99 -27.50
N THR A 105 -45.24 6.87 -27.96
CA THR A 105 -44.34 6.00 -27.18
C THR A 105 -42.96 5.99 -27.81
N PHE A 106 -41.95 6.31 -27.00
CA PHE A 106 -40.55 6.12 -27.34
C PHE A 106 -39.99 4.90 -26.60
N GLU A 107 -39.33 4.00 -27.33
CA GLU A 107 -38.70 2.80 -26.79
C GLU A 107 -37.20 2.81 -27.10
N ALA A 108 -36.36 2.84 -26.05
CA ALA A 108 -34.91 2.76 -26.19
C ALA A 108 -34.47 1.31 -26.37
N VAL A 109 -33.74 1.05 -27.45
CA VAL A 109 -33.20 -0.26 -27.79
C VAL A 109 -31.71 -0.28 -27.47
N TYR A 110 -31.27 -1.35 -26.82
CA TYR A 110 -29.88 -1.58 -26.41
C TYR A 110 -29.36 -2.89 -26.99
N ASP A 111 -28.11 -2.86 -27.45
CA ASP A 111 -27.36 -4.03 -27.88
C ASP A 111 -26.50 -4.55 -26.72
N PHE A 112 -26.46 -5.88 -26.55
CA PHE A 112 -25.53 -6.52 -25.62
C PHE A 112 -24.14 -6.57 -26.25
N VAL A 113 -23.25 -5.72 -25.77
CA VAL A 113 -21.85 -5.62 -26.17
C VAL A 113 -21.00 -5.85 -24.92
N PRO A 114 -20.61 -7.12 -24.62
CA PRO A 114 -19.88 -7.41 -23.40
C PRO A 114 -18.53 -6.69 -23.41
N VAL A 115 -18.28 -5.91 -22.37
CA VAL A 115 -16.97 -5.24 -22.22
C VAL A 115 -15.97 -6.31 -21.84
N ASN A 116 -14.97 -6.52 -22.70
CA ASN A 116 -13.90 -7.49 -22.40
C ASN A 116 -13.16 -7.04 -21.13
N PRO A 117 -13.19 -7.81 -20.02
CA PRO A 117 -12.39 -7.46 -18.86
C PRO A 117 -10.91 -7.46 -19.26
N ALA A 118 -10.16 -6.45 -18.81
CA ALA A 118 -8.72 -6.42 -19.02
C ALA A 118 -8.10 -7.73 -18.52
N GLU A 119 -7.30 -8.40 -19.35
CA GLU A 119 -6.62 -9.62 -18.92
C GLU A 119 -5.75 -9.34 -17.67
N PRO A 120 -5.74 -10.24 -16.68
CA PRO A 120 -4.90 -10.06 -15.51
C PRO A 120 -3.42 -10.03 -15.94
N SER A 121 -2.78 -8.88 -15.77
CA SER A 121 -1.34 -8.74 -16.00
C SER A 121 -0.60 -9.68 -15.05
N ALA A 122 0.15 -10.63 -15.59
CA ALA A 122 0.97 -11.54 -14.79
C ALA A 122 1.95 -10.73 -13.95
N SER A 123 1.92 -10.92 -12.62
CA SER A 123 2.81 -10.23 -11.69
C SER A 123 4.27 -10.48 -12.09
N ASN A 124 5.02 -9.41 -12.36
CA ASN A 124 6.45 -9.42 -12.68
C ASN A 124 7.33 -9.44 -11.41
N ALA A 125 6.78 -9.81 -10.26
CA ALA A 125 7.48 -9.80 -8.98
C ALA A 125 8.14 -11.15 -8.66
N TYR A 126 9.44 -11.12 -8.35
CA TYR A 126 10.27 -12.29 -8.03
C TYR A 126 10.82 -12.16 -6.61
N ARG A 127 11.24 -13.28 -6.01
CA ARG A 127 11.75 -13.30 -4.62
C ARG A 127 13.26 -13.10 -4.55
N VAL A 128 13.70 -12.31 -3.58
CA VAL A 128 15.10 -12.17 -3.18
C VAL A 128 15.30 -12.83 -1.82
N TYR A 129 16.11 -13.89 -1.78
CA TYR A 129 16.52 -14.55 -0.56
C TYR A 129 17.87 -13.99 -0.09
N LEU A 130 17.95 -13.66 1.19
CA LEU A 130 19.16 -13.18 1.84
C LEU A 130 19.65 -14.24 2.83
N GLU A 131 20.92 -14.61 2.72
CA GLU A 131 21.56 -15.63 3.55
C GLU A 131 22.86 -15.12 4.14
N SER A 132 23.20 -15.63 5.33
CA SER A 132 24.46 -15.35 6.02
C SER A 132 25.33 -16.60 6.05
N SER A 133 26.63 -16.42 5.85
CA SER A 133 27.62 -17.49 5.96
C SER A 133 28.82 -16.98 6.76
N PRO A 134 29.01 -17.42 8.02
CA PRO A 134 28.24 -18.44 8.75
C PRO A 134 26.78 -18.04 9.06
N LYS A 135 25.90 -19.01 9.34
CA LYS A 135 24.49 -18.69 9.65
C LYS A 135 24.39 -17.86 10.93
N GLY A 136 23.61 -16.80 10.86
CA GLY A 136 23.28 -15.97 12.03
C GLY A 136 24.38 -14.99 12.46
N CYS A 137 25.39 -14.75 11.62
CA CYS A 137 26.46 -13.78 11.90
C CYS A 137 26.10 -12.32 11.60
N CYS A 138 24.92 -12.05 11.02
CA CYS A 138 24.50 -10.70 10.65
C CYS A 138 22.96 -10.55 10.67
N SER A 139 22.48 -9.32 10.50
CA SER A 139 21.10 -9.00 10.14
C SER A 139 21.06 -8.25 8.80
N PHE A 140 19.89 -8.18 8.17
CA PHE A 140 19.66 -7.51 6.88
C PHE A 140 18.65 -6.38 7.03
N ASN A 141 18.69 -5.39 6.14
CA ASN A 141 17.70 -4.31 6.09
C ASN A 141 16.29 -4.75 5.65
N ARG A 142 16.13 -6.00 5.20
CA ARG A 142 14.85 -6.57 4.75
C ARG A 142 14.76 -8.07 5.01
N ALA A 143 13.52 -8.56 5.05
CA ALA A 143 13.25 -9.98 5.24
C ALA A 143 13.70 -10.81 4.03
N SER A 144 14.29 -11.97 4.30
CA SER A 144 14.61 -12.95 3.26
C SER A 144 13.31 -13.48 2.62
N GLY A 145 13.30 -13.55 1.28
CA GLY A 145 12.14 -13.96 0.50
C GLY A 145 11.17 -12.83 0.16
N ALA A 146 11.54 -11.57 0.41
CA ALA A 146 10.76 -10.40 -0.02
C ALA A 146 10.58 -10.40 -1.56
N LYS A 147 9.40 -9.99 -2.02
CA LYS A 147 9.09 -9.84 -3.44
C LYS A 147 9.52 -8.47 -3.95
N GLU A 148 10.10 -8.43 -5.13
CA GLU A 148 10.49 -7.22 -5.84
C GLU A 148 10.18 -7.38 -7.34
N GLU A 149 9.74 -6.31 -8.00
CA GLU A 149 9.48 -6.33 -9.45
C GLU A 149 10.80 -6.45 -10.23
N ALA A 150 10.81 -7.30 -11.26
CA ALA A 150 11.94 -7.40 -12.16
C ALA A 150 12.18 -6.07 -12.90
N GLY A 151 13.46 -5.71 -13.07
CA GLY A 151 13.88 -4.46 -13.69
C GLY A 151 14.08 -3.30 -12.71
N ASN A 152 13.64 -3.45 -11.45
CA ASN A 152 13.89 -2.45 -10.41
C ASN A 152 15.25 -2.68 -9.74
N TYR A 153 15.81 -1.59 -9.21
CA TYR A 153 16.96 -1.66 -8.31
C TYR A 153 16.47 -1.69 -6.86
N LEU A 154 17.01 -2.61 -6.08
CA LEU A 154 16.70 -2.76 -4.66
C LEU A 154 17.95 -2.55 -3.81
N GLU A 155 17.83 -1.75 -2.75
CA GLU A 155 18.93 -1.54 -1.80
C GLU A 155 19.04 -2.75 -0.86
N ILE A 156 20.18 -3.42 -0.91
CA ILE A 156 20.54 -4.52 -0.02
C ILE A 156 21.63 -4.02 0.93
N ALA A 157 21.36 -4.14 2.23
CA ALA A 157 22.32 -3.83 3.28
C ALA A 157 22.42 -4.98 4.28
N VAL A 158 23.64 -5.20 4.78
CA VAL A 158 23.93 -6.17 5.84
C VAL A 158 24.62 -5.50 7.02
N TYR A 159 24.25 -5.93 8.22
CA TYR A 159 24.78 -5.46 9.48
C TYR A 159 25.46 -6.63 10.19
N PRO A 160 26.80 -6.74 10.14
CA PRO A 160 27.54 -7.78 10.85
C PRO A 160 27.30 -7.71 12.35
N LYS A 161 27.28 -8.87 13.01
CA LYS A 161 27.40 -8.96 14.47
C LYS A 161 28.85 -8.70 14.88
N GLN A 162 29.05 -8.35 16.15
CA GLN A 162 30.38 -8.15 16.72
C GLN A 162 31.30 -9.35 16.48
N GLY A 163 32.56 -9.08 16.11
CA GLY A 163 33.57 -10.10 15.83
C GLY A 163 33.48 -10.72 14.43
N TYR A 164 32.56 -10.27 13.57
CA TYR A 164 32.49 -10.71 12.17
C TYR A 164 32.91 -9.61 11.21
N GLU A 165 33.90 -9.93 10.38
CA GLU A 165 34.36 -9.08 9.29
C GLU A 165 33.63 -9.44 7.99
N PHE A 166 33.12 -8.44 7.29
CA PHE A 166 32.35 -8.65 6.05
C PHE A 166 33.27 -8.87 4.85
N LEU A 167 33.23 -10.06 4.26
CA LEU A 167 34.06 -10.41 3.10
C LEU A 167 33.43 -10.01 1.76
N GLY A 168 32.11 -9.89 1.71
CA GLY A 168 31.38 -9.48 0.51
C GLY A 168 30.07 -10.22 0.26
N TRP A 169 29.39 -9.77 -0.78
CA TRP A 169 28.16 -10.37 -1.30
C TRP A 169 28.46 -11.38 -2.40
N PHE A 170 27.75 -12.50 -2.38
CA PHE A 170 27.90 -13.58 -3.35
C PHE A 170 26.54 -13.98 -3.93
N ASP A 171 26.47 -14.14 -5.25
CA ASP A 171 25.33 -14.70 -5.97
C ASP A 171 25.82 -16.01 -6.62
N ASN A 172 25.20 -17.14 -6.25
CA ASN A 172 25.59 -18.47 -6.72
C ASN A 172 27.09 -18.76 -6.59
N GLY A 173 27.70 -18.30 -5.48
CA GLY A 173 29.13 -18.48 -5.18
C GLY A 173 30.08 -17.51 -5.88
N LYS A 174 29.60 -16.63 -6.78
CA LYS A 174 30.39 -15.56 -7.39
C LYS A 174 30.29 -14.28 -6.57
N LYS A 175 31.42 -13.67 -6.22
CA LYS A 175 31.44 -12.38 -5.53
C LYS A 175 30.86 -11.29 -6.44
N ILE A 176 29.85 -10.57 -5.97
CA ILE A 176 29.15 -9.50 -6.70
C ILE A 176 29.37 -8.11 -6.09
N GLY A 177 29.89 -8.03 -4.86
CA GLY A 177 30.15 -6.76 -4.19
C GLY A 177 31.00 -6.90 -2.94
N SER A 178 31.67 -5.82 -2.56
CA SER A 178 32.49 -5.72 -1.34
C SER A 178 31.93 -4.71 -0.32
N SER A 179 30.96 -3.88 -0.72
CA SER A 179 30.31 -2.92 0.17
C SER A 179 29.17 -3.59 0.95
N GLN A 180 29.04 -3.27 2.24
CA GLN A 180 27.95 -3.78 3.08
C GLN A 180 26.56 -3.38 2.54
N THR A 181 26.47 -2.22 1.89
CA THR A 181 25.27 -1.75 1.20
C THR A 181 25.54 -1.60 -0.29
N PHE A 182 24.60 -2.06 -1.13
CA PHE A 182 24.62 -1.83 -2.58
C PHE A 182 23.21 -1.92 -3.20
N TYR A 183 23.06 -1.41 -4.42
CA TYR A 183 21.84 -1.56 -5.22
C TYR A 183 21.95 -2.79 -6.12
N TYR A 184 21.07 -3.77 -5.92
CA TYR A 184 20.97 -4.96 -6.73
C TYR A 184 19.87 -4.80 -7.79
N PHE A 185 20.21 -5.10 -9.05
CA PHE A 185 19.26 -5.08 -10.16
C PHE A 185 18.45 -6.38 -10.17
N MET A 186 17.13 -6.30 -9.99
CA MET A 186 16.27 -7.48 -9.88
C MET A 186 16.08 -8.16 -11.24
N PRO A 187 16.54 -9.42 -11.44
CA PRO A 187 16.31 -10.13 -12.68
C PRO A 187 14.90 -10.72 -12.74
N THR A 188 14.55 -11.29 -13.90
CA THR A 188 13.30 -12.03 -14.12
C THR A 188 13.37 -13.46 -13.58
N LYS A 189 13.91 -13.63 -12.37
CA LYS A 189 14.01 -14.92 -11.67
C LYS A 189 14.22 -14.69 -10.18
N GLU A 190 13.93 -15.72 -9.38
CA GLU A 190 14.31 -15.72 -7.98
C GLU A 190 15.83 -15.77 -7.82
N VAL A 191 16.33 -15.10 -6.77
CA VAL A 191 17.76 -14.97 -6.51
C VAL A 191 18.07 -15.18 -5.03
N THR A 192 19.25 -15.73 -4.76
CA THR A 192 19.78 -15.87 -3.40
C THR A 192 21.09 -15.12 -3.30
N LEU A 193 21.15 -14.13 -2.43
CA LEU A 193 22.35 -13.35 -2.15
C LEU A 193 22.90 -13.78 -0.78
N THR A 194 24.13 -14.28 -0.78
CA THR A 194 24.82 -14.70 0.44
C THR A 194 25.82 -13.64 0.87
N ALA A 195 25.64 -13.07 2.06
CA ALA A 195 26.66 -12.28 2.73
C ALA A 195 27.65 -13.23 3.42
N ARG A 196 28.92 -13.14 3.04
CA ARG A 196 29.99 -13.96 3.65
C ARG A 196 30.80 -13.14 4.64
N PHE A 197 31.15 -13.79 5.73
CA PHE A 197 31.89 -13.20 6.83
C PHE A 197 33.02 -14.12 7.28
N GLU A 198 34.03 -13.51 7.84
CA GLU A 198 35.08 -14.18 8.61
C GLU A 198 34.93 -13.81 10.07
N TYR A 199 35.05 -14.78 10.97
CA TYR A 199 35.12 -14.46 12.39
C TYR A 199 36.52 -13.96 12.69
N ASN A 200 36.64 -12.66 12.86
CA ASN A 200 37.87 -11.96 13.18
C ASN A 200 37.58 -11.09 14.41
N PRO A 201 37.73 -11.63 15.63
CA PRO A 201 37.56 -10.86 16.85
C PRO A 201 38.80 -9.98 17.03
N THR A 202 39.00 -8.98 16.18
CA THR A 202 39.91 -7.90 16.52
C THR A 202 39.42 -7.31 17.83
N ASN A 203 40.23 -7.43 18.88
CA ASN A 203 39.99 -6.87 20.20
C ASN A 203 39.62 -5.39 19.98
N PRO A 204 38.44 -4.91 20.42
CA PRO A 204 38.14 -3.49 20.27
C PRO A 204 39.25 -2.71 20.98
N ASP A 205 39.79 -1.68 20.32
CA ASP A 205 40.61 -0.68 21.02
C ASP A 205 39.83 -0.29 22.28
N GLU A 206 40.42 -0.51 23.45
CA GLU A 206 39.79 -0.07 24.70
C GLU A 206 39.52 1.44 24.58
N PRO A 207 38.37 1.93 25.09
CA PRO A 207 38.13 3.36 25.11
C PRO A 207 39.32 3.99 25.83
N ASN A 208 39.95 5.01 25.22
CA ASN A 208 41.02 5.79 25.82
C ASN A 208 40.61 6.25 27.22
N GLY A 209 40.86 5.38 28.21
CA GLY A 209 40.72 5.64 29.61
C GLY A 209 41.91 6.47 29.96
N THR A 210 41.71 7.77 30.10
CA THR A 210 42.68 8.65 30.72
C THR A 210 42.88 8.19 32.16
N GLY A 211 43.77 7.23 32.38
CA GLY A 211 44.09 6.61 33.66
C GLY A 211 45.61 6.56 33.84
N GLN A 212 46.17 7.73 34.15
CA GLN A 212 47.49 7.99 34.74
C GLN A 212 48.69 7.14 34.28
N THR A 213 49.58 7.84 33.56
CA THR A 213 51.00 7.52 33.43
C THR A 213 51.67 7.25 34.78
N GLY A 214 52.38 6.12 34.91
CA GLY A 214 53.60 6.06 35.71
C GLY A 214 53.58 5.31 37.05
N VAL A 215 52.87 4.18 37.16
CA VAL A 215 53.16 3.22 38.24
C VAL A 215 53.38 1.83 37.64
N SER A 216 54.63 1.35 37.70
CA SER A 216 54.96 -0.06 37.52
C SER A 216 54.37 -0.85 38.70
N ASN A 217 53.07 -1.09 38.67
CA ASN A 217 52.44 -2.06 39.54
C ASN A 217 52.63 -3.42 38.89
N ASN A 218 53.69 -4.12 39.28
CA ASN A 218 53.97 -5.51 38.90
C ASN A 218 52.87 -6.41 39.50
N SER A 219 51.67 -6.33 38.93
CA SER A 219 50.45 -6.94 39.46
C SER A 219 50.39 -8.36 38.92
N ALA A 220 50.44 -9.34 39.81
CA ALA A 220 50.40 -10.75 39.44
C ALA A 220 49.19 -11.03 38.52
N GLY A 221 49.49 -11.42 37.27
CA GLY A 221 48.52 -11.69 36.21
C GLY A 221 48.46 -10.69 35.06
N ASP A 222 49.10 -9.52 35.15
CA ASP A 222 49.21 -8.55 34.05
C ASP A 222 50.44 -8.90 33.20
N VAL A 223 50.27 -9.83 32.26
CA VAL A 223 51.38 -10.44 31.52
C VAL A 223 51.80 -9.62 30.30
N ASN A 224 50.96 -8.68 29.85
CA ASN A 224 51.28 -7.74 28.77
C ASN A 224 51.75 -6.36 29.29
N ASN A 225 51.79 -6.15 30.60
CA ASN A 225 52.14 -4.90 31.29
C ASN A 225 51.30 -3.70 30.84
N ASP A 226 50.03 -3.92 30.51
CA ASP A 226 49.10 -2.84 30.15
C ASP A 226 48.51 -2.14 31.39
N GLY A 227 48.85 -2.61 32.59
CA GLY A 227 48.42 -2.07 33.87
C GLY A 227 47.05 -2.58 34.32
N VAL A 228 46.40 -3.45 33.53
CA VAL A 228 45.11 -4.04 33.82
C VAL A 228 45.16 -5.55 33.67
N ILE A 229 44.77 -6.27 34.71
CA ILE A 229 44.63 -7.72 34.58
C ILE A 229 43.28 -7.94 33.86
N ASN A 230 43.21 -8.76 32.80
CA ASN A 230 41.96 -9.16 32.12
C ASN A 230 42.07 -10.47 31.30
N THR A 231 41.09 -10.77 30.45
CA THR A 231 41.08 -12.00 29.63
C THR A 231 42.14 -12.00 28.52
N SER A 232 42.66 -10.84 28.12
CA SER A 232 43.76 -10.71 27.15
C SER A 232 45.04 -11.31 27.70
N ASP A 233 45.32 -11.11 29.00
CA ASP A 233 46.44 -11.75 29.69
C ASP A 233 46.32 -13.27 29.69
N ALA A 234 45.11 -13.79 29.89
CA ALA A 234 44.86 -15.24 29.89
C ALA A 234 45.05 -15.84 28.50
N VAL A 235 44.66 -15.11 27.45
CA VAL A 235 44.91 -15.50 26.06
C VAL A 235 46.40 -15.51 25.75
N LEU A 236 47.16 -14.54 26.27
CA LEU A 236 48.61 -14.50 26.09
C LEU A 236 49.33 -15.66 26.79
N LEU A 237 48.93 -16.02 28.01
CA LEU A 237 49.45 -17.22 28.69
C LEU A 237 49.12 -18.50 27.93
N THR A 238 47.90 -18.60 27.39
CA THR A 238 47.48 -19.77 26.60
C THR A 238 48.28 -19.86 25.30
N ASN A 239 48.47 -18.74 24.61
CA ASN A 239 49.26 -18.68 23.39
C ASN A 239 50.75 -18.92 23.66
N HIS A 240 51.29 -18.46 24.80
CA HIS A 240 52.68 -18.74 25.16
C HIS A 240 52.97 -20.25 25.30
N TYR A 241 51.98 -21.03 25.74
CA TYR A 241 52.10 -22.48 25.89
C TYR A 241 51.90 -23.26 24.57
N VAL A 242 51.17 -22.71 23.61
CA VAL A 242 50.91 -23.36 22.31
C VAL A 242 52.07 -23.05 21.36
N GLU A 243 52.80 -24.09 20.92
CA GLU A 243 53.94 -23.92 20.01
C GLU A 243 53.55 -23.17 18.72
N GLY A 244 54.14 -21.98 18.52
CA GLY A 244 53.98 -21.19 17.28
C GLY A 244 53.62 -19.72 17.47
N THR A 245 53.38 -19.24 18.69
CA THR A 245 53.01 -17.85 18.99
C THR A 245 54.11 -17.09 19.75
N THR A 246 54.71 -16.08 19.11
CA THR A 246 55.87 -15.31 19.60
C THR A 246 55.49 -14.09 20.45
N SER A 247 54.46 -14.18 21.28
CA SER A 247 54.08 -13.05 22.12
C SER A 247 55.02 -12.93 23.32
N GLU A 248 55.73 -11.80 23.42
CA GLU A 248 56.52 -11.48 24.62
C GLU A 248 55.58 -11.30 25.81
N ILE A 249 55.78 -12.11 26.86
CA ILE A 249 55.02 -12.01 28.11
C ILE A 249 55.97 -11.65 29.26
N SER A 250 55.43 -10.96 30.26
CA SER A 250 56.12 -10.66 31.51
C SER A 250 56.17 -11.90 32.39
N SER A 251 57.26 -12.67 32.30
CA SER A 251 57.41 -13.94 33.03
C SER A 251 57.44 -13.78 34.56
N SER A 252 57.72 -12.59 35.07
CA SER A 252 57.79 -12.30 36.52
C SER A 252 56.43 -12.24 37.22
N VAL A 253 55.34 -12.15 36.44
CA VAL A 253 53.95 -12.02 36.93
C VAL A 253 53.01 -13.07 36.32
N ALA A 254 53.57 -13.96 35.48
CA ALA A 254 52.85 -14.97 34.71
C ALA A 254 52.60 -16.29 35.48
N ASP A 255 53.46 -16.62 36.46
CA ASP A 255 53.31 -17.79 37.34
C ASP A 255 52.35 -17.46 38.49
N LEU A 256 51.08 -17.81 38.31
CA LEU A 256 49.97 -17.43 39.19
C LEU A 256 49.73 -18.44 40.31
N ASN A 257 50.13 -19.71 40.10
CA ASN A 257 50.06 -20.73 41.13
C ASN A 257 51.38 -20.89 41.91
N SER A 258 52.44 -20.18 41.52
CA SER A 258 53.79 -20.22 42.11
C SER A 258 54.43 -21.61 42.07
N ASP A 259 54.14 -22.39 41.03
CA ASP A 259 54.72 -23.73 40.82
C ASP A 259 56.05 -23.71 40.05
N GLY A 260 56.47 -22.53 39.58
CA GLY A 260 57.70 -22.30 38.83
C GLY A 260 57.58 -22.58 37.33
N VAL A 261 56.38 -22.88 36.82
CA VAL A 261 56.14 -23.27 35.42
C VAL A 261 54.96 -22.50 34.83
N ILE A 262 55.24 -21.54 33.95
CA ILE A 262 54.20 -20.78 33.25
C ILE A 262 53.49 -21.67 32.22
N ASN A 263 52.22 -22.00 32.44
CA ASN A 263 51.44 -22.85 31.55
C ASN A 263 49.93 -22.57 31.57
N THR A 264 49.13 -23.41 30.90
CA THR A 264 47.67 -23.26 30.82
C THR A 264 46.96 -23.27 32.18
N THR A 265 47.59 -23.80 33.23
CA THR A 265 47.07 -23.78 34.60
C THR A 265 47.03 -22.35 35.15
N ASP A 266 48.03 -21.53 34.86
CA ASP A 266 48.05 -20.11 35.20
C ASP A 266 46.96 -19.34 34.45
N ALA A 267 46.80 -19.61 33.15
CA ALA A 267 45.75 -19.01 32.34
C ALA A 267 44.35 -19.30 32.91
N VAL A 268 44.11 -20.53 33.36
CA VAL A 268 42.83 -20.93 33.98
C VAL A 268 42.60 -20.23 35.32
N LEU A 269 43.64 -20.00 36.13
CA LEU A 269 43.51 -19.23 37.37
C LEU A 269 43.09 -17.78 37.09
N LEU A 270 43.66 -17.19 36.04
CA LEU A 270 43.31 -15.84 35.64
C LEU A 270 41.85 -15.76 35.17
N ILE A 271 41.43 -16.68 34.29
CA ILE A 271 40.04 -16.78 33.83
C ILE A 271 39.08 -16.98 35.01
N ASN A 272 39.41 -17.87 35.94
CA ASN A 272 38.58 -18.10 37.13
C ASN A 272 38.51 -16.88 38.05
N LYS A 273 39.58 -16.09 38.17
CA LYS A 273 39.59 -14.82 38.91
C LYS A 273 38.66 -13.80 38.26
N TYR A 274 38.63 -13.70 36.94
CA TYR A 274 37.70 -12.83 36.19
C TYR A 274 36.24 -13.28 36.33
N VAL A 275 36.00 -14.57 36.12
CA VAL A 275 34.64 -15.14 36.11
C VAL A 275 34.04 -15.14 37.51
N ASN A 276 34.83 -15.40 38.56
CA ASN A 276 34.33 -15.44 39.95
C ASN A 276 34.40 -14.10 40.68
N GLY A 277 35.15 -13.11 40.17
CA GLY A 277 35.27 -11.75 40.72
C GLY A 277 34.16 -10.78 40.30
N SER A 278 33.24 -11.20 39.42
CA SER A 278 32.14 -10.37 38.90
C SER A 278 30.86 -10.42 39.77
N LYS A 279 31.00 -10.27 41.10
CA LYS A 279 29.85 -10.08 42.01
C LYS A 279 29.80 -8.65 42.54
#